data_AF-A0A381WVT3-F1
#
_entry.id   AF-A0A381WVT3-F1
#
_cell.length_a   1.000
_cell.length_b   1.000
_cell.length_c   1.000
_cell.angle_alpha   90.00
_cell.angle_beta   90.00
_cell.angle_gamma   90.00
#
_symmetry.space_group_name_H-M   'P 1'
#
loop_
_entity.id
_entity.type
_entity.pdbx_description
1 polymer ?
#
loop_
_entity_poly.entity_id
_entity_poly.type
_entity_poly.pdbx_seq_one_letter_code
_entity_poly.pdbx_strand_id
1 'polypeptide(L)'
;MATETGKTLTSCAIIKMFLRSGNIKRVLFLVDRIELENQAEREFKEVLKNDYSVSIWKENQSQWKKSEIVVTTVQSLKAQNKYKRLFSRDDFSLVISDESHRSLGGQSKKVIDLHFLWLVIEY
;
A
#
# COMPACT_ATOMS: atom_id res chain seq x y z
N MET A 1 18.19 -3.98 -15.80
CA MET A 1 16.81 -3.58 -16.14
C MET A 1 15.94 -4.84 -16.24
N ALA A 2 15.85 -5.58 -15.13
CA ALA A 2 15.23 -6.88 -15.04
C ALA A 2 14.41 -6.96 -13.75
N THR A 3 13.21 -7.55 -13.84
CA THR A 3 12.54 -8.29 -12.75
C THR A 3 11.77 -7.55 -11.66
N GLU A 4 11.01 -6.48 -11.97
CA GLU A 4 10.03 -5.91 -11.00
C GLU A 4 8.55 -6.16 -11.35
N THR A 5 8.21 -6.53 -12.60
CA THR A 5 6.80 -6.72 -13.02
C THR A 5 6.12 -7.96 -12.41
N GLY A 6 6.86 -9.02 -12.12
CA GLY A 6 6.27 -10.28 -11.61
C GLY A 6 5.77 -10.19 -10.16
N LYS A 7 6.41 -9.38 -9.32
CA LYS A 7 6.06 -9.26 -7.90
C LYS A 7 4.88 -8.34 -7.69
N THR A 8 4.89 -7.18 -8.36
CA THR A 8 3.77 -6.23 -8.32
C THR A 8 2.49 -6.85 -8.86
N LEU A 9 2.56 -7.67 -9.93
CA LEU A 9 1.42 -8.48 -10.39
C LEU A 9 0.95 -9.52 -9.37
N THR A 10 1.86 -10.14 -8.62
CA THR A 10 1.51 -11.07 -7.54
C THR A 10 0.82 -10.32 -6.40
N SER A 11 1.33 -9.15 -6.02
CA SER A 11 0.69 -8.23 -5.06
C SER A 11 -0.71 -7.82 -5.51
N CYS A 12 -0.90 -7.48 -6.79
CA CYS A 12 -2.22 -7.20 -7.38
C CYS A 12 -3.18 -8.37 -7.16
N ALA A 13 -2.75 -9.60 -7.48
CA ALA A 13 -3.58 -10.78 -7.37
C ALA A 13 -3.99 -11.05 -5.91
N ILE A 14 -3.05 -10.89 -4.97
CA ILE A 14 -3.31 -11.05 -3.54
C ILE A 14 -4.29 -9.98 -3.04
N ILE A 15 -4.07 -8.71 -3.39
CA ILE A 15 -4.98 -7.61 -3.04
C ILE A 15 -6.39 -7.89 -3.60
N LYS A 16 -6.48 -8.30 -4.86
CA LYS A 16 -7.75 -8.63 -5.52
C LYS A 16 -8.47 -9.76 -4.79
N MET A 17 -7.76 -10.82 -4.39
CA MET A 17 -8.33 -11.94 -3.64
C MET A 17 -8.90 -11.47 -2.29
N PHE A 18 -8.16 -10.65 -1.55
CA PHE A 18 -8.61 -10.13 -0.26
C PHE A 18 -9.81 -9.19 -0.37
N LEU A 19 -9.81 -8.30 -1.36
CA LEU A 19 -10.95 -7.40 -1.61
C LEU A 19 -12.20 -8.19 -2.07
N ARG A 20 -12.03 -9.22 -2.91
CA ARG A 20 -13.14 -10.08 -3.35
C ARG A 20 -13.74 -10.92 -2.23
N SER A 21 -12.97 -11.24 -1.19
CA SER A 21 -13.50 -11.92 0.00
C SER A 21 -14.51 -11.08 0.78
N GLY A 22 -14.57 -9.76 0.57
CA GLY A 22 -15.48 -8.86 1.27
C GLY A 22 -15.07 -8.50 2.71
N ASN A 23 -14.07 -9.19 3.26
CA ASN A 23 -13.58 -8.95 4.62
C ASN A 23 -12.69 -7.71 4.74
N ILE A 24 -12.09 -7.27 3.63
CA ILE A 24 -11.16 -6.15 3.59
C ILE A 24 -11.84 -4.98 2.87
N LYS A 25 -11.97 -3.85 3.57
CA LYS A 25 -12.62 -2.64 3.02
C LYS A 25 -11.64 -1.71 2.31
N ARG A 26 -10.39 -1.67 2.78
CA ARG A 26 -9.35 -0.81 2.21
C ARG A 26 -7.96 -1.38 2.44
N VAL A 27 -7.11 -1.29 1.41
CA VAL A 27 -5.72 -1.74 1.43
C VAL A 27 -4.79 -0.53 1.32
N LEU A 28 -3.77 -0.49 2.16
CA LEU A 28 -2.63 0.41 2.04
C LEU A 28 -1.44 -0.36 1.45
N PHE A 29 -0.96 0.05 0.28
CA PHE A 29 0.23 -0.50 -0.34
C PHE A 29 1.41 0.45 -0.16
N LEU A 30 2.40 -0.01 0.59
CA LEU A 30 3.60 0.72 0.96
C LEU A 30 4.79 0.28 0.12
N VAL A 31 5.48 1.26 -0.44
CA VAL A 31 6.73 1.05 -1.19
C VAL A 31 7.85 1.92 -0.64
N ASP A 32 9.10 1.56 -0.92
CA ASP A 32 10.25 2.31 -0.43
C ASP A 32 10.54 3.57 -1.27
N ARG A 33 10.34 3.48 -2.59
CA ARG A 33 10.75 4.51 -3.56
C ARG A 33 9.58 5.05 -4.39
N ILE A 34 9.71 6.26 -4.91
CA ILE A 34 8.68 6.92 -5.73
C ILE A 34 8.52 6.21 -7.08
N GLU A 35 9.60 5.67 -7.63
CA GLU A 35 9.57 4.90 -8.87
C GLU A 35 8.67 3.65 -8.74
N LEU A 36 8.76 2.96 -7.59
CA LEU A 36 7.92 1.81 -7.27
C LEU A 36 6.45 2.23 -7.02
N GLU A 37 6.21 3.43 -6.48
CA GLU A 37 4.86 3.98 -6.28
C GLU A 37 4.15 4.15 -7.63
N ASN A 38 4.84 4.76 -8.59
CA ASN A 38 4.33 4.98 -9.94
C ASN A 38 4.13 3.65 -10.70
N GLN A 39 5.04 2.69 -10.53
CA GLN A 39 4.90 1.37 -11.16
C GLN A 39 3.70 0.61 -10.57
N ALA A 40 3.61 0.54 -9.24
CA ALA A 40 2.49 -0.11 -8.56
C ALA A 40 1.16 0.55 -8.94
N GLU A 41 1.10 1.88 -9.01
CA GLU A 41 -0.09 2.58 -9.47
C GLU A 41 -0.49 2.16 -10.89
N ARG A 42 0.45 2.18 -11.84
CA ARG A 42 0.18 1.80 -13.23
C ARG A 42 -0.36 0.38 -13.32
N GLU A 43 0.30 -0.57 -12.65
CA GLU A 43 -0.11 -1.97 -12.67
C GLU A 43 -1.44 -2.18 -11.95
N PHE A 44 -1.68 -1.52 -10.83
CA PHE A 44 -2.92 -1.63 -10.07
C PHE A 44 -4.08 -1.05 -10.87
N LYS A 45 -3.89 0.11 -11.49
CA LYS A 45 -4.89 0.69 -12.41
C LYS A 45 -5.10 -0.22 -13.62
N GLU A 46 -4.09 -0.88 -14.15
CA GLU A 46 -4.25 -1.78 -15.29
C GLU A 46 -5.07 -3.03 -14.92
N VAL A 47 -4.73 -3.67 -13.80
CA VAL A 47 -5.30 -4.97 -13.37
C VAL A 47 -6.63 -4.83 -12.63
N LEU A 48 -6.82 -3.73 -11.89
CA LEU A 48 -7.93 -3.58 -10.93
C LEU A 48 -8.95 -2.51 -11.30
N LYS A 49 -8.71 -1.66 -12.32
CA LYS A 49 -9.63 -0.57 -12.73
C LYS A 49 -11.11 -0.96 -12.90
N ASN A 50 -11.38 -2.20 -13.29
CA ASN A 50 -12.74 -2.66 -13.55
C ASN A 50 -13.48 -3.04 -12.27
N ASP A 51 -12.75 -3.39 -11.21
CA ASP A 51 -13.30 -3.95 -9.98
C ASP A 51 -13.14 -3.01 -8.78
N TYR A 52 -12.07 -2.21 -8.73
CA TYR A 52 -11.69 -1.41 -7.57
C TYR A 52 -11.03 -0.08 -7.99
N SER A 53 -11.14 0.92 -7.12
CA SER A 53 -10.49 2.21 -7.35
C SER A 53 -9.14 2.31 -6.62
N VAL A 54 -8.17 2.89 -7.33
CA VAL A 54 -6.78 3.03 -6.89
C VAL A 54 -6.43 4.52 -6.82
N SER A 55 -5.93 4.97 -5.67
CA SER A 55 -5.47 6.34 -5.47
C SER A 55 -4.03 6.40 -4.97
N ILE A 56 -3.22 7.30 -5.54
CA ILE A 56 -1.96 7.73 -4.94
C ILE A 56 -2.28 8.74 -3.83
N TRP A 57 -1.75 8.49 -2.64
CA TRP A 57 -2.01 9.35 -1.49
C TRP A 57 -1.56 10.81 -1.71
N LYS A 58 -0.39 11.04 -2.32
CA LYS A 58 0.16 12.39 -2.54
C LYS A 58 -0.73 13.25 -3.43
N GLU A 59 -1.28 12.65 -4.48
CA GLU A 59 -2.06 13.33 -5.51
C GLU A 59 -3.50 13.57 -5.06
N ASN A 60 -4.04 12.67 -4.23
CA ASN A 60 -5.45 12.70 -3.85
C ASN A 60 -5.67 12.72 -2.33
N GLN A 61 -5.01 13.65 -1.64
CA GLN A 61 -5.05 13.76 -0.18
C GLN A 61 -6.45 13.99 0.40
N SER A 62 -7.39 14.52 -0.40
CA SER A 62 -8.76 14.77 0.03
C SER A 62 -9.74 13.64 -0.30
N GLN A 63 -9.43 12.77 -1.27
CA GLN A 63 -10.37 11.73 -1.72
C GLN A 63 -9.85 10.29 -1.62
N TRP A 64 -8.63 10.05 -1.12
CA TRP A 64 -8.10 8.69 -0.93
C TRP A 64 -9.02 7.78 -0.10
N LYS A 65 -9.87 8.34 0.79
CA LYS A 65 -10.87 7.57 1.55
C LYS A 65 -11.97 6.96 0.68
N LYS A 66 -12.18 7.47 -0.53
CA LYS A 66 -13.12 6.88 -1.49
C LYS A 66 -12.52 5.68 -2.23
N SER A 67 -11.22 5.45 -2.10
CA SER A 67 -10.55 4.32 -2.75
C SER A 67 -10.40 3.12 -1.85
N GLU A 68 -10.56 1.94 -2.46
CA GLU A 68 -10.30 0.64 -1.86
C GLU A 68 -8.80 0.38 -1.76
N ILE A 69 -8.00 0.97 -2.66
CA ILE A 69 -6.56 0.78 -2.70
C ILE A 69 -5.87 2.13 -2.66
N VAL A 70 -4.99 2.31 -1.68
CA VAL A 70 -4.18 3.51 -1.52
C VAL A 70 -2.71 3.14 -1.63
N VAL A 71 -2.01 3.74 -2.58
CA VAL A 71 -0.58 3.52 -2.81
C VAL A 71 0.20 4.72 -2.25
N THR A 72 1.25 4.45 -1.46
CA THR A 72 2.13 5.51 -0.99
C THR A 72 3.54 5.02 -0.59
N THR A 73 4.53 5.91 -0.56
CA THR A 73 5.85 5.56 -0.03
C THR A 73 5.98 5.71 1.48
N VAL A 74 6.82 4.87 2.10
CA VAL A 74 7.15 4.96 3.54
C VAL A 74 7.74 6.32 3.91
N GLN A 75 8.60 6.88 3.04
CA GLN A 75 9.19 8.20 3.25
C GLN A 75 8.12 9.31 3.30
N SER A 76 7.10 9.22 2.46
CA SER A 76 6.00 10.17 2.39
C SER A 76 5.15 10.17 3.65
N LEU A 77 4.98 8.99 4.26
CA LEU A 77 4.29 8.81 5.53
C LEU A 77 5.10 9.29 6.74
N LYS A 78 6.42 9.09 6.71
CA LYS A 78 7.34 9.55 7.77
C LYS A 78 7.51 11.07 7.76
N ALA A 79 7.42 11.71 6.59
CA ALA A 79 7.51 13.15 6.49
C ALA A 79 6.46 13.83 7.40
N GLN A 80 6.94 14.63 8.36
CA GLN A 80 6.12 15.41 9.30
C GLN A 80 5.16 14.61 10.20
N ASN A 81 5.43 13.31 10.44
CA ASN A 81 4.60 12.45 11.28
C ASN A 81 3.12 12.37 10.80
N LYS A 82 2.91 12.57 9.49
CA LYS A 82 1.59 12.64 8.84
C LYS A 82 0.78 11.37 9.04
N TYR A 83 1.45 10.22 9.12
CA TYR A 83 0.77 8.94 9.33
C TYR A 83 -0.14 8.95 10.56
N LYS A 84 0.38 9.37 11.71
CA LYS A 84 -0.36 9.40 12.99
C LYS A 84 -1.50 10.44 13.03
N ARG A 85 -1.47 11.43 12.14
CA ARG A 85 -2.48 12.51 12.10
C ARG A 85 -3.57 12.26 11.07
N LEU A 86 -3.23 11.63 9.96
CA LEU A 86 -4.11 11.52 8.79
C LEU A 86 -4.74 10.13 8.65
N PHE A 87 -4.07 9.09 9.14
CA PHE A 87 -4.61 7.74 9.11
C PHE A 87 -5.08 7.33 10.50
N SER A 88 -6.36 7.01 10.58
CA SER A 88 -6.94 6.30 11.71
C SER A 88 -6.64 4.80 11.62
N ARG A 89 -6.73 4.15 12.77
CA ARG A 89 -6.64 2.70 12.94
C ARG A 89 -7.65 1.95 12.06
N ASP A 90 -8.82 2.54 11.85
CA ASP A 90 -9.93 1.95 11.11
C ASP A 90 -9.94 2.29 9.61
N ASP A 91 -8.99 3.11 9.14
CA ASP A 91 -8.96 3.52 7.73
C ASP A 91 -8.47 2.40 6.82
N PHE A 92 -7.71 1.43 7.31
CA PHE A 92 -7.25 0.31 6.50
C PHE A 92 -7.62 -1.00 7.17
N SER A 93 -7.87 -2.03 6.37
CA SER A 93 -8.08 -3.40 6.85
C SER A 93 -6.85 -4.28 6.56
N LEU A 94 -6.02 -3.85 5.60
CA LEU A 94 -4.80 -4.55 5.19
C LEU A 94 -3.71 -3.54 4.85
N VAL A 95 -2.49 -3.81 5.31
CA VAL A 95 -1.29 -3.05 4.92
C VAL A 95 -0.30 -4.03 4.31
N ILE A 96 0.11 -3.77 3.08
CA ILE A 96 1.10 -4.56 2.35
C ILE A 96 2.31 -3.67 2.15
N SER A 97 3.51 -4.19 2.39
CA SER A 97 4.76 -3.47 2.12
C SER A 97 5.61 -4.27 1.16
N ASP A 98 5.95 -3.64 0.04
CA ASP A 98 6.93 -4.15 -0.92
C ASP A 98 8.32 -3.58 -0.57
N GLU A 99 9.36 -4.42 -0.57
CA GLU A 99 10.75 -4.09 -0.21
C GLU A 99 10.99 -3.54 1.19
N SER A 100 10.26 -4.08 2.16
CA SER A 100 10.21 -3.59 3.52
C SER A 100 11.53 -3.80 4.32
N HIS A 101 12.42 -4.67 3.86
CA HIS A 101 13.59 -5.12 4.63
C HIS A 101 14.74 -4.09 4.75
N ARG A 102 14.88 -3.11 3.84
CA ARG A 102 15.92 -2.06 3.94
C ARG A 102 15.51 -0.86 4.81
N SER A 103 14.21 -0.64 5.01
CA SER A 103 13.66 0.60 5.61
C SER A 103 12.87 0.38 6.91
N LEU A 104 12.67 -0.89 7.30
CA LEU A 104 12.08 -1.31 8.59
C LEU A 104 13.11 -1.70 9.65
N GLY A 105 14.36 -1.23 9.53
CA GLY A 105 15.33 -1.26 10.63
C GLY A 105 14.86 -0.44 11.84
N GLY A 106 14.47 -1.13 12.91
CA GLY A 106 14.40 -0.64 14.30
C GLY A 106 13.22 0.26 14.69
N GLN A 107 12.82 1.25 13.88
CA GLN A 107 11.87 2.30 14.31
C GLN A 107 10.52 2.26 13.59
N SER A 108 10.45 1.66 12.40
CA SER A 108 9.21 1.57 11.59
C SER A 108 8.20 0.56 12.16
N LYS A 109 8.66 -0.43 12.95
CA LYS A 109 7.78 -1.36 13.71
C LYS A 109 6.85 -0.63 14.69
N LYS A 110 7.24 0.57 15.18
CA LYS A 110 6.42 1.39 16.10
C LYS A 110 5.41 2.30 15.40
N VAL A 111 5.48 2.44 14.06
CA VAL A 111 4.53 3.29 13.32
C VAL A 111 3.22 2.55 13.06
N ILE A 112 3.22 1.22 12.99
CA ILE A 112 2.08 0.39 12.55
C ILE A 112 1.90 -0.78 13.54
N ASP A 113 1.81 -0.46 14.83
CA ASP A 113 1.62 -1.44 15.92
C ASP A 113 0.14 -1.68 16.19
N LEU A 114 -0.58 -2.11 15.16
CA LEU A 114 -2.01 -2.35 15.19
C LEU A 114 -2.34 -3.61 14.41
N HIS A 115 -3.38 -4.32 14.85
CA HIS A 115 -3.93 -5.56 14.30
C HIS A 115 -4.14 -5.50 12.77
N PHE A 116 -3.05 -5.64 12.01
CA PHE A 116 -3.01 -5.71 10.57
C PHE A 116 -2.41 -7.06 10.19
N LEU A 117 -3.03 -7.75 9.23
CA LEU A 117 -2.40 -8.90 8.60
C LEU A 117 -1.20 -8.36 7.80
N TRP A 118 0.01 -8.55 8.31
CA TRP A 118 1.23 -8.20 7.59
C TRP A 118 1.53 -9.28 6.57
N LEU A 119 1.35 -8.95 5.29
CA LEU A 119 1.88 -9.77 4.20
C LEU A 119 3.18 -9.11 3.73
N VAL A 120 4.31 -9.67 4.15
CA VAL A 120 5.63 -9.28 3.65
C VAL A 120 5.97 -10.20 2.50
N ILE A 121 6.18 -9.61 1.32
CA ILE A 121 6.66 -10.34 0.15
C ILE A 121 8.18 -10.26 0.20
N GLU A 122 8.77 -11.31 0.78
CA GLU A 122 10.23 -11.48 0.93
C GLU A 122 10.85 -12.13 -0.33
N TYR A 123 12.17 -11.99 -0.48
CA TYR A 123 13.00 -12.57 -1.54
C TYR A 123 13.77 -13.79 -1.07
#